data_AF-A0A0P0UPQ3-F1
#
_entry.id   AF-A0A0P0UPQ3-F1
#
_cell.length_a   1.000
_cell.length_b   1.000
_cell.length_c   1.000
_cell.angle_alpha   90.00
_cell.angle_beta   90.00
_cell.angle_gamma   90.00
#
_symmetry.space_group_name_H-M   'P 1'
#
loop_
_entity.id
_entity.type
_entity.pdbx_description
1 polymer ?
#
loop_
_entity_poly.entity_id
_entity_poly.type
_entity_poly.pdbx_seq_one_letter_code
_entity_poly.pdbx_strand_id
1 'polypeptide(L)'
;MRIKSKWHKTQVKTIEDIGSAMAFICWRITKNHLEDLINEGFVIEKEQVFDVIKEYLCFLIQSIDRLVFKTLGTEQRQELINKLAKQSAFYYQENKTERISEGNHWKAFINTYNQRSKDYSEYKFVGNEPDYHFLRYFSEKVKLAMTDVDEKWIVQQMIEIQAPKAFKKISESVDDLVSVNSIVSKAEQIKRKKEKIPRSKRKSTRSDLS
;
A
#
# COMPACT_ATOMS: atom_id res chain seq x y z
N MET A 1 -3.91 14.87 -3.84
CA MET A 1 -2.98 14.58 -2.71
C MET A 1 -1.54 14.41 -3.22
N ARG A 2 -0.55 15.06 -2.61
CA ARG A 2 0.89 14.75 -2.83
C ARG A 2 1.36 13.66 -1.86
N ILE A 3 1.95 12.58 -2.36
CA ILE A 3 2.57 11.51 -1.56
C ILE A 3 4.07 11.78 -1.47
N LYS A 4 4.64 11.82 -0.27
CA LYS A 4 6.10 11.86 -0.11
C LYS A 4 6.63 10.42 -0.10
N SER A 5 6.71 9.81 -1.28
CA SER A 5 7.24 8.45 -1.50
C SER A 5 8.75 8.44 -1.79
N LYS A 6 9.32 9.53 -2.30
CA LYS A 6 10.68 9.46 -2.86
C LYS A 6 11.79 9.38 -1.80
N TRP A 7 12.61 8.34 -1.89
CA TRP A 7 13.82 8.19 -1.09
C TRP A 7 15.04 8.67 -1.87
N HIS A 8 16.12 9.02 -1.17
CA HIS A 8 17.39 9.24 -1.86
C HIS A 8 17.89 7.90 -2.40
N LYS A 9 18.20 7.83 -3.71
CA LYS A 9 18.61 6.60 -4.41
C LYS A 9 19.80 5.89 -3.74
N THR A 10 20.65 6.62 -3.02
CA THR A 10 21.82 6.11 -2.29
C THR A 10 21.50 5.46 -0.93
N GLN A 11 20.23 5.41 -0.52
CA GLN A 11 19.84 4.82 0.75
C GLN A 11 19.88 3.29 0.71
N VAL A 12 20.23 2.71 1.85
CA VAL A 12 20.22 1.26 2.11
C VAL A 12 19.08 0.98 3.08
N LYS A 13 18.16 0.10 2.67
CA LYS A 13 16.85 -0.02 3.33
C LYS A 13 16.48 -1.46 3.56
N THR A 14 15.67 -1.69 4.58
CA THR A 14 15.15 -3.02 4.87
C THR A 14 13.79 -3.22 4.21
N ILE A 15 13.41 -4.48 3.98
CA ILE A 15 12.04 -4.81 3.56
C ILE A 15 11.02 -4.28 4.59
N GLU A 16 11.35 -4.31 5.88
CA GLU A 16 10.50 -3.76 6.92
C GLU A 16 10.27 -2.25 6.78
N ASP A 17 11.31 -1.48 6.46
CA ASP A 17 11.20 -0.04 6.19
C ASP A 17 10.28 0.23 4.99
N ILE A 18 10.45 -0.55 3.91
CA ILE A 18 9.64 -0.44 2.69
C ILE A 18 8.19 -0.81 2.98
N GLY A 19 7.94 -1.93 3.66
CA GLY A 19 6.59 -2.38 3.99
C GLY A 19 5.83 -1.41 4.89
N SER A 20 6.51 -0.79 5.87
CA SER A 20 5.89 0.21 6.74
C SER A 20 5.51 1.48 5.96
N ALA A 21 6.41 1.95 5.09
CA ALA A 21 6.16 3.11 4.24
C ALA A 21 5.04 2.84 3.21
N MET A 22 5.06 1.67 2.57
CA MET A 22 4.01 1.23 1.64
C MET A 22 2.64 1.12 2.32
N ALA A 23 2.56 0.59 3.54
CA ALA A 23 1.30 0.46 4.26
C ALA A 23 0.71 1.84 4.60
N PHE A 24 1.57 2.78 5.02
CA PHE A 24 1.17 4.16 5.26
C PHE A 24 0.68 4.84 3.97
N ILE A 25 1.36 4.60 2.84
CA ILE A 25 0.95 5.12 1.53
C ILE A 25 -0.41 4.53 1.11
N CYS A 26 -0.63 3.23 1.28
CA CYS A 26 -1.92 2.60 1.00
C CYS A 26 -3.05 3.25 1.81
N TRP A 27 -2.82 3.47 3.12
CA TRP A 27 -3.77 4.15 3.99
C TRP A 27 -4.07 5.58 3.50
N ARG A 28 -3.02 6.34 3.16
CA ARG A 28 -3.14 7.70 2.63
C ARG A 28 -3.92 7.73 1.31
N ILE A 29 -3.61 6.85 0.36
CA ILE A 29 -4.32 6.75 -0.92
C ILE A 29 -5.79 6.49 -0.66
N THR A 30 -6.09 5.44 0.12
CA THR A 30 -7.45 5.03 0.47
C THR A 30 -8.27 6.19 1.03
N LYS A 31 -7.74 6.95 2.00
CA LYS A 31 -8.47 8.07 2.60
C LYS A 31 -8.88 9.15 1.61
N ASN A 32 -7.98 9.61 0.74
CA ASN A 32 -8.43 10.63 -0.23
C ASN A 32 -9.29 10.03 -1.35
N HIS A 33 -9.20 8.73 -1.65
CA HIS A 33 -10.15 8.12 -2.58
C HIS A 33 -11.56 8.01 -1.96
N LEU A 34 -11.65 7.80 -0.64
CA LEU A 34 -12.91 7.90 0.08
C LEU A 34 -13.46 9.33 0.06
N GLU A 35 -12.61 10.33 0.33
CA GLU A 35 -12.99 11.76 0.21
C GLU A 35 -13.41 12.10 -1.23
N ASP A 36 -12.68 11.60 -2.24
CA ASP A 36 -13.01 11.80 -3.66
C ASP A 36 -14.40 11.20 -3.97
N LEU A 37 -14.73 10.00 -3.50
CA LEU A 37 -16.07 9.42 -3.67
C LEU A 37 -17.17 10.28 -3.04
N ILE A 38 -16.97 10.76 -1.80
CA ILE A 38 -17.94 11.63 -1.13
C ILE A 38 -18.13 12.95 -1.89
N ASN A 39 -17.04 13.54 -2.39
CA ASN A 39 -17.09 14.78 -3.18
C ASN A 39 -17.79 14.60 -4.54
N GLU A 40 -17.73 13.40 -5.12
CA GLU A 40 -18.45 13.02 -6.34
C GLU A 40 -19.93 12.68 -6.06
N GLY A 41 -20.40 12.85 -4.82
CA GLY A 41 -21.80 12.71 -4.44
C GLY A 41 -22.23 11.33 -3.96
N PHE A 42 -21.29 10.38 -3.81
CA PHE A 42 -21.60 9.05 -3.28
C PHE A 42 -21.80 9.11 -1.76
N VAL A 43 -22.91 8.55 -1.29
CA VAL A 43 -23.24 8.43 0.13
C VAL A 43 -22.55 7.19 0.69
N ILE A 44 -21.66 7.42 1.66
CA ILE A 44 -20.99 6.35 2.41
C ILE A 44 -21.30 6.56 3.88
N GLU A 45 -22.15 5.70 4.42
CA GLU A 45 -22.54 5.78 5.84
C GLU A 45 -21.36 5.45 6.75
N LYS A 46 -21.43 5.94 7.99
CA LYS A 46 -20.34 5.81 8.98
C LYS A 46 -19.92 4.34 9.16
N GLU A 47 -20.89 3.44 9.18
CA GLU A 47 -20.73 2.00 9.36
C GLU A 47 -20.01 1.35 8.15
N GLN A 48 -20.23 1.90 6.95
CA GLN A 48 -19.72 1.40 5.67
C GLN A 48 -18.31 1.89 5.34
N VAL A 49 -17.91 3.06 5.87
CA VAL A 49 -16.60 3.68 5.61
C VAL A 49 -15.46 2.66 5.76
N PHE A 50 -15.49 1.85 6.80
CA PHE A 50 -14.44 0.86 7.03
C PHE A 50 -14.54 -0.35 6.10
N ASP A 51 -15.73 -0.74 5.66
CA ASP A 51 -15.86 -1.81 4.67
C ASP A 51 -15.30 -1.37 3.30
N VAL A 52 -15.54 -0.13 2.90
CA VAL A 52 -14.90 0.45 1.70
C VAL A 52 -13.37 0.55 1.87
N ILE A 53 -12.89 1.07 3.00
CA ILE A 53 -11.44 1.15 3.31
C ILE A 53 -10.77 -0.22 3.19
N LYS A 54 -11.41 -1.26 3.75
CA LYS A 54 -10.90 -2.64 3.74
C LYS A 54 -10.71 -3.16 2.31
N GLU A 55 -11.66 -2.91 1.42
CA GLU A 55 -11.57 -3.35 0.03
C GLU A 55 -10.48 -2.58 -0.74
N TYR A 56 -10.34 -1.27 -0.53
CA TYR A 56 -9.24 -0.47 -1.10
C TYR A 56 -7.87 -1.00 -0.66
N LEU A 57 -7.69 -1.27 0.64
CA LEU A 57 -6.44 -1.79 1.15
C LEU A 57 -6.11 -3.16 0.56
N CYS A 58 -7.10 -4.06 0.41
CA CYS A 58 -6.90 -5.34 -0.25
C CYS A 58 -6.46 -5.16 -1.71
N PHE A 59 -7.15 -4.32 -2.48
CA PHE A 59 -6.79 -4.00 -3.87
C PHE A 59 -5.36 -3.45 -3.99
N LEU A 60 -4.98 -2.50 -3.14
CA LEU A 60 -3.65 -1.90 -3.17
C LEU A 60 -2.54 -2.88 -2.78
N ILE A 61 -2.73 -3.71 -1.75
CA ILE A 61 -1.74 -4.72 -1.36
C ILE A 61 -1.54 -5.74 -2.49
N GLN A 62 -2.63 -6.20 -3.12
CA GLN A 62 -2.55 -7.13 -4.25
C GLN A 62 -1.89 -6.48 -5.47
N SER A 63 -2.11 -5.18 -5.70
CA SER A 63 -1.43 -4.43 -6.74
C SER A 63 0.07 -4.34 -6.49
N ILE A 64 0.49 -4.02 -5.26
CA ILE A 64 1.91 -3.99 -4.86
C ILE A 64 2.55 -5.36 -5.10
N ASP A 65 1.88 -6.43 -4.69
CA ASP A 65 2.37 -7.79 -4.84
C ASP A 65 2.71 -8.15 -6.29
N ARG A 66 1.85 -7.75 -7.23
CA ARG A 66 2.07 -7.98 -8.67
C ARG A 66 3.18 -7.07 -9.24
N LEU A 67 3.26 -5.82 -8.79
CA LEU A 67 4.29 -4.87 -9.22
C LEU A 67 5.70 -5.30 -8.77
N VAL A 68 5.84 -5.76 -7.53
CA VAL A 68 7.14 -6.15 -6.98
C VAL A 68 7.57 -7.57 -7.36
N PHE A 69 6.69 -8.35 -7.99
CA PHE A 69 6.97 -9.73 -8.42
C PHE A 69 8.21 -9.85 -9.30
N LYS A 70 8.46 -8.86 -10.17
CA LYS A 70 9.61 -8.86 -11.08
C LYS A 70 10.88 -8.27 -10.47
N THR A 71 10.77 -7.54 -9.35
CA THR A 71 11.89 -6.78 -8.77
C THR A 71 12.43 -7.39 -7.49
N LEU A 72 11.58 -8.07 -6.71
CA LEU A 72 11.97 -8.72 -5.46
C LEU A 72 12.00 -10.24 -5.61
N GLY A 73 12.99 -10.88 -4.98
CA GLY A 73 13.01 -12.32 -4.84
C GLY A 73 11.85 -12.83 -3.97
N THR A 74 11.50 -14.11 -4.09
CA THR A 74 10.34 -14.74 -3.43
C THR A 74 10.28 -14.47 -1.92
N GLU A 75 11.39 -14.63 -1.21
CA GLU A 75 11.46 -14.45 0.25
C GLU A 75 11.22 -12.98 0.64
N GLN A 76 11.89 -12.05 -0.03
CA GLN A 76 11.73 -10.61 0.21
C GLN A 76 10.32 -10.12 -0.11
N ARG A 77 9.74 -10.61 -1.21
CA ARG A 77 8.35 -10.34 -1.58
C ARG A 77 7.39 -10.87 -0.51
N GLN A 78 7.57 -12.11 -0.05
CA GLN A 78 6.74 -12.69 1.02
C GLN A 78 6.83 -11.88 2.32
N GLU A 79 8.05 -11.49 2.73
CA GLU A 79 8.27 -10.64 3.90
C GLU A 79 7.57 -9.28 3.75
N LEU A 80 7.69 -8.65 2.57
CA LEU A 80 7.07 -7.37 2.26
C LEU A 80 5.54 -7.44 2.36
N ILE A 81 4.92 -8.41 1.69
CA ILE A 81 3.47 -8.56 1.67
C ILE A 81 2.92 -8.91 3.06
N ASN A 82 3.60 -9.78 3.81
CA ASN A 82 3.23 -10.08 5.19
C ASN A 82 3.31 -8.84 6.09
N LYS A 83 4.37 -8.02 5.96
CA LYS A 83 4.49 -6.77 6.73
C LYS A 83 3.39 -5.79 6.34
N LEU A 84 3.11 -5.65 5.05
CA LEU A 84 2.05 -4.79 4.51
C LEU A 84 0.68 -5.16 5.08
N ALA A 85 0.27 -6.42 4.92
CA ALA A 85 -1.03 -6.88 5.39
C ALA A 85 -1.21 -6.68 6.90
N LYS A 86 -0.18 -7.01 7.70
CA LYS A 86 -0.22 -6.83 9.16
C LYS A 86 -0.29 -5.36 9.58
N GLN A 87 0.49 -4.49 8.92
CA GLN A 87 0.50 -3.06 9.22
C GLN A 87 -0.79 -2.38 8.79
N SER A 88 -1.35 -2.76 7.64
CA SER A 88 -2.67 -2.30 7.19
C SER A 88 -3.78 -2.76 8.13
N ALA A 89 -3.73 -4.00 8.62
CA ALA A 89 -4.67 -4.51 9.62
C ALA A 89 -4.58 -3.75 10.95
N PHE A 90 -3.38 -3.33 11.36
CA PHE A 90 -3.17 -2.50 12.54
C PHE A 90 -3.83 -1.12 12.38
N TYR A 91 -3.56 -0.42 11.27
CA TYR A 91 -4.21 0.87 11.00
C TYR A 91 -5.74 0.74 10.94
N TYR A 92 -6.23 -0.33 10.30
CA TYR A 92 -7.65 -0.63 10.24
C TYR A 92 -8.26 -0.83 11.63
N GLN A 93 -7.62 -1.64 12.48
CA GLN A 93 -8.05 -1.89 13.86
C GLN A 93 -8.11 -0.59 14.67
N GLU A 94 -7.01 0.15 14.74
CA GLU A 94 -6.95 1.37 15.56
C GLU A 94 -8.02 2.37 15.15
N ASN A 95 -8.13 2.65 13.84
CA ASN A 95 -9.05 3.66 13.34
C ASN A 95 -10.51 3.21 13.48
N LYS A 96 -10.82 1.93 13.29
CA LYS A 96 -12.19 1.40 13.43
C LYS A 96 -12.62 1.37 14.89
N THR A 97 -11.72 0.98 15.80
CA THR A 97 -11.97 1.03 17.25
C THR A 97 -12.25 2.44 17.72
N GLU A 98 -11.46 3.41 17.29
CA GLU A 98 -11.63 4.82 17.67
C GLU A 98 -12.95 5.42 17.15
N ARG A 99 -13.37 5.07 15.93
CA ARG A 99 -14.49 5.76 15.23
C ARG A 99 -15.83 5.04 15.30
N ILE A 100 -15.82 3.71 15.40
CA ILE A 100 -17.03 2.88 15.28
C ILE A 100 -17.32 2.18 16.60
N SER A 101 -16.51 1.18 16.97
CA SER A 101 -16.72 0.36 18.16
C SER A 101 -15.53 -0.54 18.45
N GLU A 102 -15.43 -1.02 19.69
CA GLU A 102 -14.46 -2.05 20.05
C GLU A 102 -14.69 -3.38 19.30
N GLY A 103 -13.66 -4.22 19.25
CA GLY A 103 -13.73 -5.54 18.63
C GLY A 103 -12.41 -5.98 18.01
N ASN A 104 -12.36 -7.24 17.56
CA ASN A 104 -11.19 -7.81 16.89
C ASN A 104 -11.22 -7.53 15.37
N HIS A 105 -11.12 -6.25 15.03
CA HIS A 105 -11.10 -5.75 13.64
C HIS A 105 -9.85 -6.17 12.87
N TRP A 106 -8.73 -6.40 13.56
CA TRP A 106 -7.49 -6.92 12.98
C TRP A 106 -7.73 -8.29 12.36
N LYS A 107 -8.33 -9.22 13.12
CA LYS A 107 -8.64 -10.56 12.62
C LYS A 107 -9.68 -10.52 11.50
N ALA A 108 -10.69 -9.66 11.61
CA ALA A 108 -11.69 -9.47 10.55
C ALA A 108 -11.05 -8.98 9.24
N PHE A 109 -10.14 -8.02 9.31
CA PHE A 109 -9.38 -7.54 8.16
C PHE A 109 -8.52 -8.65 7.55
N ILE A 110 -7.72 -9.36 8.37
CA ILE A 110 -6.84 -10.43 7.87
C ILE A 110 -7.62 -11.57 7.21
N ASN A 111 -8.77 -11.95 7.76
CA ASN A 111 -9.65 -12.94 7.14
C ASN A 111 -10.14 -12.47 5.77
N THR A 112 -10.57 -11.21 5.66
CA THR A 112 -10.99 -10.63 4.39
C THR A 112 -9.84 -10.58 3.40
N TYR A 113 -8.68 -10.09 3.82
CA TYR A 113 -7.47 -10.03 3.00
C TYR A 113 -7.08 -11.41 2.45
N ASN A 114 -7.09 -12.45 3.28
CA ASN A 114 -6.78 -13.82 2.86
C ASN A 114 -7.79 -14.34 1.83
N GLN A 115 -9.09 -14.04 2.00
CA GLN A 115 -10.10 -14.39 1.02
C GLN A 115 -9.86 -13.64 -0.30
N ARG A 116 -9.67 -12.31 -0.24
CA ARG A 116 -9.38 -11.50 -1.42
C ARG A 116 -8.11 -11.97 -2.13
N SER A 117 -7.07 -12.34 -1.40
CA SER A 117 -5.82 -12.82 -1.99
C SER A 117 -6.00 -14.10 -2.82
N LYS A 118 -6.95 -14.97 -2.44
CA LYS A 118 -7.33 -16.13 -3.25
C LYS A 118 -8.13 -15.69 -4.47
N ASP A 119 -9.12 -14.83 -4.29
CA ASP A 119 -9.95 -14.39 -5.40
C ASP A 119 -9.12 -13.63 -6.47
N TYR A 120 -8.17 -12.79 -6.04
CA TYR A 120 -7.25 -12.06 -6.93
C TYR A 120 -6.19 -12.95 -7.59
N SER A 121 -5.97 -14.20 -7.16
CA SER A 121 -5.01 -15.09 -7.85
C SER A 121 -5.48 -15.50 -9.24
N GLU A 122 -6.77 -15.41 -9.51
CA GLU A 122 -7.38 -15.76 -10.80
C GLU A 122 -7.25 -14.66 -11.87
N TYR A 123 -6.91 -13.43 -11.46
CA TYR A 123 -6.84 -12.27 -12.36
C TYR A 123 -5.40 -11.91 -12.75
N LYS A 124 -5.24 -11.25 -13.89
CA LYS A 124 -3.94 -11.04 -14.53
C LYS A 124 -3.49 -9.59 -14.50
N PHE A 125 -2.18 -9.42 -14.65
CA PHE A 125 -1.56 -8.14 -14.97
C PHE A 125 -1.03 -8.19 -16.40
N VAL A 126 -1.43 -7.23 -17.23
CA VAL A 126 -0.97 -7.10 -18.61
C VAL A 126 -0.14 -5.82 -18.71
N GLY A 127 1.11 -5.92 -19.16
CA GLY A 127 1.98 -4.74 -19.27
C GLY A 127 2.29 -4.05 -17.93
N ASN A 128 2.31 -4.79 -16.81
CA ASN A 128 2.40 -4.27 -15.43
C ASN A 128 1.16 -3.46 -14.96
N GLU A 129 0.05 -3.52 -15.68
CA GLU A 129 -1.22 -2.92 -15.27
C GLU A 129 -2.25 -3.99 -14.90
N PRO A 130 -3.17 -3.71 -13.96
CA PRO A 130 -4.28 -4.61 -13.66
C PRO A 130 -5.19 -4.75 -14.88
N ASP A 131 -5.60 -5.98 -15.20
CA ASP A 131 -6.59 -6.19 -16.25
C ASP A 131 -8.00 -5.71 -15.82
N TYR A 132 -8.94 -5.71 -16.77
CA TYR A 132 -10.31 -5.31 -16.50
C TYR A 132 -10.97 -6.14 -15.39
N HIS A 133 -10.71 -7.45 -15.33
CA HIS A 133 -11.31 -8.33 -14.32
C HIS A 133 -10.81 -7.99 -12.91
N PHE A 134 -9.54 -7.66 -12.76
CA PHE A 134 -8.95 -7.20 -11.50
C PHE A 134 -9.61 -5.90 -11.02
N LEU A 135 -9.77 -4.91 -11.92
CA LEU A 135 -10.43 -3.63 -11.61
C LEU A 135 -11.93 -3.81 -11.31
N ARG A 136 -12.61 -4.64 -12.09
CA ARG A 136 -14.04 -4.91 -11.92
C ARG A 136 -14.32 -5.64 -10.62
N TYR A 137 -13.52 -6.65 -10.28
CA TYR A 137 -13.67 -7.37 -9.02
C TYR A 137 -13.53 -6.42 -7.82
N PHE A 138 -12.53 -5.54 -7.82
CA PHE A 138 -12.41 -4.50 -6.79
C PHE A 138 -13.66 -3.62 -6.71
N SER A 139 -14.15 -3.17 -7.86
CA SER A 139 -15.33 -2.30 -7.97
C SER A 139 -16.60 -2.97 -7.45
N GLU A 140 -16.78 -4.26 -7.72
CA GLU A 140 -17.88 -5.07 -7.19
C GLU A 140 -17.79 -5.26 -5.67
N LYS A 141 -16.58 -5.38 -5.10
CA LYS A 141 -16.41 -5.45 -3.64
C LYS A 141 -16.70 -4.12 -2.95
N VAL A 142 -16.33 -3.00 -3.55
CA VAL A 142 -16.72 -1.67 -3.05
C VAL A 142 -18.23 -1.47 -3.12
N LYS A 143 -18.86 -1.85 -4.24
CA LYS A 143 -20.32 -1.83 -4.40
C LYS A 143 -21.02 -2.61 -3.27
N LEU A 144 -20.58 -3.84 -2.98
CA LEU A 144 -21.14 -4.67 -1.92
C LEU A 144 -20.85 -4.14 -0.50
N ALA A 145 -19.88 -3.24 -0.33
CA ALA A 145 -19.56 -2.61 0.94
C ALA A 145 -20.42 -1.35 1.20
N MET A 146 -21.16 -0.87 0.20
CA MET A 146 -22.04 0.29 0.26
C MET A 146 -23.51 -0.15 0.30
N THR A 147 -24.41 0.73 0.73
CA THR A 147 -25.87 0.50 0.60
C THR A 147 -26.36 0.70 -0.83
N ASP A 148 -27.55 0.14 -1.11
CA ASP A 148 -28.15 0.11 -2.46
C ASP A 148 -28.46 1.50 -3.05
N VAL A 149 -28.40 2.56 -2.25
CA VAL A 149 -28.78 3.93 -2.63
C VAL A 149 -27.96 4.44 -3.83
N ASP A 150 -26.68 4.07 -3.93
CA ASP A 150 -25.76 4.50 -5.00
C ASP A 150 -25.20 3.34 -5.86
N GLU A 151 -25.86 2.18 -5.80
CA GLU A 151 -25.38 0.92 -6.39
C GLU A 151 -25.17 0.98 -7.91
N LYS A 152 -25.95 1.81 -8.61
CA LYS A 152 -26.00 1.81 -10.09
C LYS A 152 -24.77 2.40 -10.76
N TRP A 153 -24.12 3.40 -10.14
CA TRP A 153 -23.03 4.15 -10.76
C TRP A 153 -21.67 3.89 -10.14
N ILE A 154 -21.63 3.34 -8.92
CA ILE A 154 -20.37 3.13 -8.20
C ILE A 154 -19.43 2.20 -8.98
N VAL A 155 -19.92 1.13 -9.62
CA VAL A 155 -19.06 0.21 -10.37
C VAL A 155 -18.37 0.93 -11.53
N GLN A 156 -19.10 1.77 -12.28
CA GLN A 156 -18.52 2.54 -13.37
C GLN A 156 -17.52 3.57 -12.85
N GLN A 157 -17.88 4.33 -11.82
CA GLN A 157 -16.99 5.29 -11.16
C GLN A 157 -15.70 4.63 -10.67
N MET A 158 -15.80 3.43 -10.11
CA MET A 158 -14.67 2.67 -9.61
C MET A 158 -13.76 2.19 -10.75
N ILE A 159 -14.32 1.57 -11.79
CA ILE A 159 -13.55 1.02 -12.92
C ILE A 159 -12.90 2.12 -13.75
N GLU A 160 -13.63 3.18 -14.07
CA GLU A 160 -13.18 4.21 -15.01
C GLU A 160 -12.33 5.29 -14.35
N ILE A 161 -12.54 5.55 -13.05
CA ILE A 161 -11.95 6.71 -12.38
C ILE A 161 -11.15 6.29 -11.14
N GLN A 162 -11.78 5.71 -10.13
CA GLN A 162 -11.16 5.58 -8.81
C GLN A 162 -10.05 4.53 -8.78
N ALA A 163 -10.30 3.33 -9.31
CA ALA A 163 -9.34 2.23 -9.30
C ALA A 163 -8.10 2.52 -10.17
N PRO A 164 -8.21 3.04 -11.40
CA PRO A 164 -7.04 3.45 -12.19
C PRO A 164 -6.24 4.56 -11.51
N LYS A 165 -6.91 5.58 -10.95
CA LYS A 165 -6.23 6.67 -10.22
C LYS A 165 -5.50 6.15 -8.96
N ALA A 166 -6.11 5.23 -8.21
CA ALA A 166 -5.51 4.62 -7.04
C ALA A 166 -4.31 3.74 -7.42
N PHE A 167 -4.47 2.92 -8.47
CA PHE A 167 -3.42 2.07 -9.01
C PHE A 167 -2.20 2.89 -9.47
N LYS A 168 -2.43 3.95 -10.25
CA LYS A 168 -1.34 4.82 -10.72
C LYS A 168 -0.50 5.38 -9.56
N LYS A 169 -1.16 5.91 -8.53
CA LYS A 169 -0.49 6.45 -7.34
C LYS A 169 0.34 5.39 -6.60
N ILE A 170 -0.17 4.16 -6.48
CA ILE A 170 0.58 3.10 -5.79
C ILE A 170 1.71 2.57 -6.66
N SER A 171 1.53 2.47 -7.98
CA SER A 171 2.60 2.07 -8.91
C SER A 171 3.78 3.03 -8.86
N GLU A 172 3.52 4.34 -8.94
CA GLU A 172 4.55 5.38 -8.80
C GLU A 172 5.27 5.28 -7.44
N SER A 173 4.53 4.99 -6.38
CA SER A 173 5.09 4.86 -5.03
C SER A 173 5.93 3.59 -4.87
N VAL A 174 5.54 2.47 -5.50
CA VAL A 174 6.32 1.24 -5.53
C VAL A 174 7.63 1.51 -6.23
N ASP A 175 7.59 2.07 -7.44
CA ASP A 175 8.78 2.43 -8.20
C ASP A 175 9.73 3.30 -7.36
N ASP A 176 9.22 4.33 -6.69
CA ASP A 176 10.02 5.21 -5.84
C ASP A 176 10.69 4.50 -4.64
N LEU A 177 10.00 3.54 -4.00
CA LEU A 177 10.50 2.88 -2.78
C LEU A 177 11.37 1.66 -3.04
N VAL A 178 11.17 0.96 -4.15
CA VAL A 178 12.01 -0.19 -4.52
C VAL A 178 13.24 0.23 -5.33
N SER A 179 13.25 1.45 -5.90
CA SER A 179 14.40 2.07 -6.59
C SER A 179 15.52 2.56 -5.66
N VAL A 180 15.90 1.76 -4.67
CA VAL A 180 17.00 2.04 -3.72
C VAL A 180 18.27 1.29 -4.11
N ASN A 181 19.44 1.81 -3.72
CA ASN A 181 20.74 1.22 -4.07
C ASN A 181 20.87 -0.26 -3.69
N SER A 182 20.34 -0.65 -2.53
CA SER A 182 20.27 -2.04 -2.11
C SER A 182 19.24 -2.22 -1.01
N ILE A 183 18.47 -3.32 -1.09
CA ILE A 183 17.62 -3.80 -0.02
C ILE A 183 18.41 -4.83 0.79
N VAL A 184 18.54 -4.63 2.09
CA VAL A 184 19.36 -5.47 2.98
C VAL A 184 18.55 -5.97 4.16
N SER A 185 19.04 -7.04 4.81
CA SER A 185 18.47 -7.48 6.08
C SER A 185 18.65 -6.44 7.18
N LYS A 186 17.82 -6.50 8.23
CA LYS A 186 17.91 -5.60 9.38
C LYS A 186 19.25 -5.73 10.12
N ALA A 187 19.77 -6.96 10.24
CA ALA A 187 21.08 -7.22 10.83
C ALA A 187 22.20 -6.53 10.05
N GLU A 188 22.17 -6.62 8.72
CA GLU A 188 23.13 -5.98 7.83
C GLU A 188 23.02 -4.44 7.89
N GLN A 189 21.79 -3.89 7.97
CA GLN A 189 21.61 -2.46 8.14
C GLN A 189 22.20 -1.95 9.47
N ILE A 190 22.05 -2.71 10.56
CA ILE A 190 22.63 -2.39 11.87
C ILE A 190 24.16 -2.45 11.81
N LYS A 191 24.72 -3.49 11.19
CA LYS A 191 26.17 -3.64 10.99
C LYS A 191 26.75 -2.44 10.24
N ARG A 192 26.16 -2.08 9.09
CA ARG A 192 26.56 -0.90 8.29
C ARG A 192 26.45 0.42 9.04
N LYS A 193 25.47 0.56 9.93
CA LYS A 193 25.31 1.75 10.79
C LYS A 193 26.42 1.82 11.84
N LYS A 194 26.82 0.69 12.43
CA LYS A 194 27.92 0.62 13.41
C LYS A 194 29.29 0.89 12.77
N GLU A 195 29.51 0.40 11.55
CA GLU A 195 30.78 0.55 10.81
C GLU A 195 30.92 1.94 10.14
N LYS A 196 29.86 2.76 10.12
CA LYS A 196 29.91 4.10 9.52
C LYS A 196 30.80 5.03 10.33
N ILE A 197 31.88 5.50 9.71
CA ILE A 197 32.72 6.56 10.28
C ILE A 197 31.89 7.84 10.44
N PRO A 198 31.75 8.37 11.68
CA PRO A 198 31.06 9.63 11.95
C PRO A 198 31.62 10.76 11.09
N ARG A 199 30.79 11.69 10.64
CA ARG A 199 31.26 12.83 9.81
C ARG A 199 32.43 13.57 10.45
N SER A 200 32.44 13.70 11.79
CA SER A 200 33.52 14.32 12.56
C SER A 200 34.85 13.57 12.53
N LYS A 201 34.86 12.28 12.18
CA LYS A 201 36.06 11.42 12.13
C LYS A 201 36.50 11.12 10.70
N ARG A 202 35.86 11.70 9.68
CA ARG A 202 36.26 11.51 8.28
C ARG A 202 37.45 12.43 7.98
N LYS A 203 38.46 11.91 7.28
CA LYS A 203 39.57 12.74 6.76
C LYS A 203 38.99 13.84 5.87
N SER A 204 39.47 15.08 6.07
CA SER A 204 39.14 16.22 5.21
C SER A 204 39.55 15.89 3.78
N THR A 205 38.66 16.13 2.82
CA THR A 205 38.96 16.03 1.38
C THR A 205 39.74 17.24 0.85
N ARG A 206 40.07 18.21 1.71
CA ARG A 206 41.00 19.31 1.41
C ARG A 206 42.36 18.98 2.04
N SER A 207 43.13 18.13 1.38
CA SER A 207 44.55 17.91 1.70
C SER A 207 45.48 18.82 0.89
N ASP A 208 44.91 19.62 -0.01
CA ASP A 208 45.59 20.21 -1.15
C ASP A 208 45.64 21.76 -1.06
N LEU A 209 45.53 22.31 0.15
CA LEU A 209 45.61 23.75 0.43
C LEU A 209 46.66 24.09 1.52
N SER A 210 47.78 23.36 1.53
CA SER A 210 48.96 23.70 2.35
C SER A 210 50.12 24.12 1.47
#